data_AF-A0A509EEA1-F1
#
_entry.id   AF-A0A509EEA1-F1
#
_cell.length_a   1.000
_cell.length_b   1.000
_cell.length_c   1.000
_cell.angle_alpha   90.00
_cell.angle_beta   90.00
_cell.angle_gamma   90.00
#
_symmetry.space_group_name_H-M   'P 1'
#
loop_
_entity.id
_entity.type
_entity.pdbx_description
1 polymer ?
#
loop_
_entity_poly.entity_id
_entity_poly.type
_entity_poly.pdbx_seq_one_letter_code
_entity_poly.pdbx_strand_id
1 'polypeptide(L)'
;MSGFSGCGVRSVRGSPQDIDLVKLWCEQASTLPYLRDRIKAEQTRATAAEQERDIAREDAAGWRETHRFCEQQWQEERGVMLDKLAAEREECARLREALAAAVPLLDHIAGQDMTLTRPDGATTCAIKAAEAAADALGVEIGMSEWVELVLTGKPPARSALSRTTGAQDGDL
;
A
#
# COMPACT_ATOMS: atom_id res chain seq x y z
N MET A 1 -53.20 52.99 -39.53
CA MET A 1 -52.74 53.86 -38.43
C MET A 1 -52.03 53.01 -37.40
N SER A 2 -50.71 52.88 -37.50
CA SER A 2 -49.88 52.16 -36.54
C SER A 2 -49.54 53.10 -35.38
N GLY A 3 -50.12 52.88 -34.21
CA GLY A 3 -49.82 53.65 -33.00
C GLY A 3 -48.44 53.28 -32.44
N PHE A 4 -47.72 54.30 -31.97
CA PHE A 4 -46.47 54.18 -31.22
C PHE A 4 -46.73 53.53 -29.85
N SER A 5 -46.89 52.20 -29.83
CA SER A 5 -47.11 51.47 -28.59
C SER A 5 -45.79 51.25 -27.87
N GLY A 6 -45.59 51.90 -26.72
CA GLY A 6 -44.46 51.64 -25.81
C GLY A 6 -43.68 52.87 -25.33
N CYS A 7 -43.69 53.99 -26.06
CA CYS A 7 -42.90 55.19 -25.70
C CYS A 7 -43.73 56.39 -25.18
N GLY A 8 -45.05 56.25 -25.04
CA GLY A 8 -45.94 57.31 -24.53
C GLY A 8 -46.21 58.48 -25.50
N VAL A 9 -45.58 58.49 -26.68
CA VAL A 9 -45.79 59.50 -27.72
C VAL A 9 -47.13 59.27 -28.43
N ARG A 10 -48.06 60.23 -28.32
CA ARG A 10 -49.41 60.14 -28.91
C ARG A 10 -49.55 60.80 -30.28
N SER A 11 -48.67 61.75 -30.62
CA SER A 11 -48.61 62.38 -31.94
C SER A 11 -47.26 63.06 -32.14
N VAL A 12 -46.68 62.91 -33.34
CA VAL A 12 -45.47 63.63 -33.77
C VAL A 12 -45.89 64.52 -34.95
N ARG A 13 -45.56 65.82 -34.88
CA ARG A 13 -45.70 66.76 -36.01
C ARG A 13 -44.30 67.20 -36.42
N GLY A 14 -44.04 67.23 -37.72
CA GLY A 14 -42.71 67.56 -38.25
C GLY A 14 -42.54 67.06 -39.67
N SER A 15 -41.31 67.17 -40.18
CA SER A 15 -40.97 66.58 -41.47
C SER A 15 -41.10 65.05 -41.41
N PRO A 16 -41.27 64.34 -42.54
CA PRO A 16 -41.28 62.88 -42.55
C PRO A 16 -40.04 62.26 -41.89
N GLN A 17 -38.88 62.91 -42.02
CA GLN A 17 -37.62 62.48 -41.42
C GLN A 17 -37.67 62.52 -39.88
N ASP A 18 -38.27 63.56 -39.31
CA ASP A 18 -38.45 63.68 -37.86
C ASP A 18 -39.38 62.60 -37.31
N ILE A 19 -40.44 62.28 -38.05
CA ILE A 19 -41.41 61.24 -37.68
C ILE A 19 -40.74 59.86 -37.66
N ASP A 20 -39.91 59.55 -38.64
CA ASP A 20 -39.21 58.26 -38.73
C ASP A 20 -38.11 58.14 -37.66
N LEU A 21 -37.43 59.24 -37.33
CA LEU A 21 -36.47 59.27 -36.22
C LEU A 21 -37.15 58.94 -34.88
N VAL A 22 -38.33 59.52 -34.62
CA VAL A 22 -39.10 59.23 -33.39
C VAL A 22 -39.60 57.79 -33.37
N LYS A 23 -39.97 57.19 -34.51
CA LYS A 23 -40.35 55.76 -34.58
C LYS A 23 -39.19 54.87 -34.18
N LEU A 24 -38.01 55.13 -34.75
CA LEU A 24 -36.80 54.37 -34.45
C LEU A 24 -36.45 54.45 -32.95
N TRP A 25 -36.55 55.64 -32.35
CA TRP A 25 -36.31 55.81 -30.92
C TRP A 25 -37.35 55.10 -30.06
N CYS A 26 -38.62 55.13 -30.44
CA CYS A 26 -39.68 54.41 -29.72
C CYS A 26 -39.52 52.89 -29.82
N GLU A 27 -39.14 52.37 -30.98
CA GLU A 27 -38.80 50.96 -31.18
C GLU A 27 -37.59 50.55 -30.33
N GLN A 28 -36.51 51.34 -30.34
CA GLN A 28 -35.34 51.09 -29.48
C GLN A 28 -35.68 51.16 -28.00
N ALA A 29 -36.45 52.16 -27.57
CA ALA A 29 -36.88 52.32 -26.19
C ALA A 29 -37.75 51.15 -25.71
N SER A 30 -38.57 50.57 -26.59
CA SER A 30 -39.40 49.41 -26.26
C SER A 30 -38.59 48.15 -25.92
N THR A 31 -37.33 48.08 -26.35
CA THR A 31 -36.43 46.95 -26.04
C THR A 31 -35.72 47.09 -24.68
N LEU A 32 -35.72 48.28 -24.07
CA LEU A 32 -35.01 48.54 -22.81
C LEU A 32 -35.48 47.67 -21.63
N PRO A 33 -36.79 47.41 -21.42
CA PRO A 33 -37.23 46.51 -20.36
C PRO A 33 -36.70 45.08 -20.53
N TYR A 34 -36.72 44.56 -21.77
CA TYR A 34 -36.16 43.25 -22.08
C TYR A 34 -34.65 43.18 -21.80
N LEU A 35 -33.89 44.19 -22.22
CA LEU A 35 -32.45 44.24 -21.96
C LEU A 35 -32.14 44.31 -20.47
N ARG A 36 -32.91 45.10 -19.71
CA ARG A 36 -32.78 45.18 -18.25
C ARG A 36 -33.04 43.82 -17.60
N ASP A 37 -34.09 43.14 -17.99
CA ASP A 37 -34.46 41.85 -17.41
C ASP A 37 -33.43 40.77 -17.78
N ARG A 38 -32.88 40.84 -19.00
CA ARG A 38 -31.77 39.98 -19.43
C ARG A 38 -30.49 40.24 -18.64
N ILE A 39 -30.11 41.50 -18.41
CA ILE A 39 -28.95 41.86 -17.58
C ILE A 39 -29.12 41.32 -16.17
N LYS A 40 -30.31 41.47 -15.57
CA LYS A 40 -30.61 40.90 -14.25
C LYS A 40 -30.45 39.38 -14.24
N ALA A 41 -30.99 38.70 -15.25
CA ALA A 41 -30.87 37.24 -15.35
C ALA A 41 -29.40 36.80 -15.47
N GLU A 42 -28.59 37.48 -16.28
CA GLU A 42 -27.16 37.20 -16.40
C GLU A 42 -26.39 37.51 -15.11
N GLN A 43 -26.73 38.59 -14.40
CA GLN A 43 -26.15 38.88 -13.09
C GLN A 43 -26.46 37.77 -12.08
N THR A 44 -27.71 37.29 -12.03
CA THR A 44 -28.09 36.17 -11.16
C THR A 44 -27.33 34.89 -11.52
N ARG A 45 -27.18 34.58 -12.81
CA ARG A 45 -26.39 33.42 -13.27
C ARG A 45 -24.93 33.55 -12.89
N ALA A 46 -24.33 34.74 -13.05
CA ALA A 46 -22.95 34.99 -12.69
C ALA A 46 -22.73 34.79 -11.17
N THR A 47 -23.61 35.33 -10.33
CA THR A 47 -23.52 35.15 -8.87
C THR A 47 -23.69 33.69 -8.46
N ALA A 48 -24.58 32.93 -9.10
CA ALA A 48 -24.76 31.51 -8.82
C ALA A 48 -23.52 30.69 -9.23
N ALA A 49 -22.94 30.99 -10.39
CA ALA A 49 -21.71 30.34 -10.87
C ALA A 49 -20.49 30.66 -9.99
N GLU A 50 -20.41 31.88 -9.43
CA GLU A 50 -19.39 32.24 -8.44
C GLU A 50 -19.53 31.44 -7.15
N GLN A 51 -20.76 31.36 -6.60
CA GLN A 51 -21.04 30.55 -5.41
C GLN A 51 -20.70 29.07 -5.62
N GLU A 52 -21.08 28.50 -6.77
CA GLU A 52 -20.78 27.09 -7.10
C GLU A 52 -19.27 26.85 -7.21
N ARG A 53 -18.51 27.79 -7.78
CA ARG A 53 -17.05 27.72 -7.85
C ARG A 53 -16.40 27.78 -6.46
N ASP A 54 -16.94 28.59 -5.56
CA ASP A 54 -16.40 28.69 -4.20
C ASP A 54 -16.66 27.42 -3.39
N ILE A 55 -17.86 26.85 -3.49
CA ILE A 55 -18.16 25.52 -2.93
C ILE A 55 -17.20 24.46 -3.48
N ALA A 56 -17.01 24.42 -4.81
CA ALA A 56 -16.11 23.45 -5.43
C ALA A 56 -14.64 23.64 -5.00
N ARG A 57 -14.21 24.87 -4.69
CA ARG A 57 -12.86 25.14 -4.17
C ARG A 57 -12.69 24.65 -2.75
N GLU A 58 -13.69 24.85 -1.90
CA GLU A 58 -13.72 24.35 -0.52
C GLU A 58 -13.73 22.82 -0.51
N ASP A 59 -14.59 22.19 -1.31
CA ASP A 59 -14.63 20.73 -1.46
C ASP A 59 -13.28 20.19 -1.93
N ALA A 60 -12.68 20.79 -2.96
CA ALA A 60 -11.37 20.39 -3.45
C ALA A 60 -10.27 20.57 -2.39
N ALA A 61 -10.38 21.57 -1.52
CA ALA A 61 -9.46 21.76 -0.41
C ALA A 61 -9.61 20.64 0.63
N GLY A 62 -10.85 20.30 1.02
CA GLY A 62 -11.15 19.19 1.92
C GLY A 62 -10.67 17.84 1.39
N TRP A 63 -10.87 17.57 0.09
CA TRP A 63 -10.36 16.37 -0.57
C TRP A 63 -8.83 16.30 -0.56
N ARG A 64 -8.14 17.42 -0.84
CA ARG A 64 -6.67 17.47 -0.79
C ARG A 64 -6.12 17.21 0.61
N GLU A 65 -6.78 17.74 1.63
CA GLU A 65 -6.39 17.52 3.02
C GLU A 65 -6.58 16.06 3.43
N THR A 66 -7.74 15.48 3.09
CA THR A 66 -8.03 14.07 3.37
C THR A 66 -7.06 13.15 2.65
N HIS A 67 -6.77 13.42 1.38
CA HIS A 67 -5.76 12.67 0.62
C HIS A 67 -4.39 12.72 1.29
N ARG A 68 -3.94 13.91 1.71
CA ARG A 68 -2.66 14.07 2.41
C ARG A 68 -2.62 13.29 3.72
N PHE A 69 -3.70 13.32 4.49
CA PHE A 69 -3.81 12.55 5.72
C PHE A 69 -3.70 11.04 5.47
N CYS A 70 -4.46 10.51 4.50
CA CYS A 70 -4.40 9.10 4.13
C CYS A 70 -3.01 8.69 3.62
N GLU A 71 -2.36 9.53 2.81
CA GLU A 71 -1.01 9.29 2.32
C GLU A 71 0.01 9.26 3.47
N GLN A 72 -0.11 10.17 4.44
CA GLN A 72 0.75 10.17 5.62
C GLN A 72 0.57 8.89 6.45
N GLN A 73 -0.68 8.52 6.76
CA GLN A 73 -0.97 7.30 7.52
C GLN A 73 -0.44 6.05 6.81
N TRP A 74 -0.60 5.98 5.48
CA TRP A 74 -0.02 4.90 4.69
C TRP A 74 1.50 4.82 4.83
N GLN A 75 2.21 5.95 4.77
CA GLN A 75 3.67 5.95 4.91
C GLN A 75 4.11 5.54 6.32
N GLU A 76 3.40 5.98 7.35
CA GLU A 76 3.67 5.59 8.74
C GLU A 76 3.49 4.08 8.94
N GLU A 77 2.35 3.52 8.54
CA GLU A 77 2.08 2.07 8.64
C GLU A 77 3.05 1.25 7.80
N ARG A 78 3.34 1.72 6.58
CA ARG A 78 4.33 1.09 5.69
C ARG A 78 5.71 1.07 6.33
N GLY A 79 6.11 2.14 7.01
CA GLY A 79 7.37 2.19 7.78
C GLY A 79 7.42 1.10 8.84
N VAL A 80 6.38 1.02 9.69
CA VAL A 80 6.28 -0.01 10.74
C VAL A 80 6.37 -1.43 10.17
N MET A 81 5.70 -1.69 9.05
CA MET A 81 5.74 -3.01 8.41
C MET A 81 7.12 -3.34 7.83
N LEU A 82 7.81 -2.36 7.26
CA LEU A 82 9.17 -2.56 6.75
C LEU A 82 10.18 -2.80 7.87
N ASP A 83 10.06 -2.09 8.99
CA ASP A 83 10.91 -2.30 10.16
C ASP A 83 10.72 -3.69 10.77
N LYS A 84 9.46 -4.13 10.91
CA LYS A 84 9.15 -5.51 11.34
C LYS A 84 9.73 -6.54 10.39
N LEU A 85 9.58 -6.34 9.08
CA LEU A 85 10.14 -7.24 8.07
C LEU A 85 11.68 -7.30 8.14
N ALA A 86 12.33 -6.17 8.43
CA ALA A 86 13.78 -6.13 8.63
C ALA A 86 14.20 -6.92 9.87
N ALA A 87 13.51 -6.73 11.00
CA ALA A 87 13.77 -7.47 12.24
C ALA A 87 13.57 -8.99 12.05
N GLU A 88 12.49 -9.42 11.39
CA GLU A 88 12.24 -10.83 11.07
C GLU A 88 13.33 -11.43 10.17
N ARG A 89 13.85 -10.64 9.22
CA ARG A 89 14.95 -11.08 8.35
C ARG A 89 16.26 -11.23 9.12
N GLU A 90 16.55 -10.33 10.05
CA GLU A 90 17.70 -10.42 10.93
C GLU A 90 17.60 -11.66 11.84
N GLU A 91 16.42 -11.91 12.42
CA GLU A 91 16.17 -13.11 13.23
C GLU A 91 16.38 -14.40 12.43
N CYS A 92 15.81 -14.47 11.24
CA CYS A 92 15.99 -15.61 10.35
C CYS A 92 17.47 -15.81 9.97
N ALA A 93 18.25 -14.73 9.83
CA ALA A 93 19.68 -14.83 9.56
C ALA A 93 20.43 -15.41 10.77
N ARG A 94 20.16 -14.93 11.99
CA ARG A 94 20.74 -15.47 13.22
C ARG A 94 20.41 -16.95 13.41
N LEU A 95 19.15 -17.34 13.20
CA LEU A 95 18.73 -18.74 13.32
C LEU A 95 19.38 -19.64 12.27
N ARG A 96 19.55 -19.16 11.03
CA ARG A 96 20.28 -19.91 10.00
C ARG A 96 21.75 -20.11 10.35
N GLU A 97 22.41 -19.10 10.89
CA GLU A 97 23.80 -19.19 11.34
C GLU A 97 23.94 -20.15 12.52
N ALA A 98 23.06 -20.05 13.52
CA ALA A 98 23.03 -20.97 14.65
C ALA A 98 22.79 -22.42 14.20
N LEU A 99 21.85 -22.64 13.28
CA LEU A 99 21.60 -23.96 12.72
C LEU A 99 22.82 -24.49 11.95
N ALA A 100 23.46 -23.65 11.13
CA ALA A 100 24.67 -24.02 10.40
C ALA A 100 25.82 -24.42 11.35
N ALA A 101 25.94 -23.77 12.51
CA ALA A 101 26.89 -24.13 13.55
C ALA A 101 26.53 -25.44 14.29
N ALA A 102 25.23 -25.72 14.47
CA ALA A 102 24.75 -26.91 15.17
C ALA A 102 24.84 -28.19 14.34
N VAL A 103 24.64 -28.11 13.02
CA VAL A 103 24.60 -29.28 12.11
C VAL A 103 25.85 -30.16 12.24
N PRO A 104 27.09 -29.64 12.21
CA PRO A 104 28.28 -30.48 12.38
C PRO A 104 28.38 -31.18 13.74
N LEU A 105 27.87 -30.56 14.82
CA LEU A 105 27.84 -31.17 16.15
C LEU A 105 26.85 -32.33 16.19
N LEU A 106 25.68 -32.15 15.58
CA LEU A 106 24.68 -33.21 15.46
C LEU A 106 25.19 -34.37 14.60
N ASP A 107 25.86 -34.09 13.48
CA ASP A 107 26.50 -35.11 12.64
C ASP A 107 27.60 -35.87 13.40
N HIS A 108 28.40 -35.17 14.22
CA HIS A 108 29.43 -35.78 15.05
C HIS A 108 28.85 -36.72 16.10
N ILE A 109 27.80 -36.29 16.81
CA ILE A 109 27.14 -37.11 17.83
C ILE A 109 26.40 -38.29 17.19
N ALA A 110 25.71 -38.09 16.07
CA ALA A 110 25.01 -39.15 15.34
C ALA A 110 25.97 -40.20 14.76
N GLY A 111 27.22 -39.82 14.47
CA GLY A 111 28.27 -40.73 14.02
C GLY A 111 28.98 -41.51 15.13
N GLN A 112 28.68 -41.25 16.41
CA GLN A 112 29.29 -41.93 17.55
C GLN A 112 28.39 -43.02 18.11
N ASP A 113 28.88 -44.26 18.09
CA ASP A 113 28.30 -45.35 18.90
C ASP A 113 28.61 -45.08 20.38
N MET A 114 27.71 -44.37 21.06
CA MET A 114 27.83 -44.16 22.51
C MET A 114 27.25 -45.32 23.29
N THR A 115 28.11 -46.15 23.87
CA THR A 115 27.72 -47.13 24.89
C THR A 115 27.72 -46.48 26.27
N LEU A 116 26.55 -46.33 26.88
CA LEU A 116 26.44 -45.96 28.29
C LEU A 116 26.38 -47.24 29.15
N THR A 117 27.37 -47.40 30.02
CA THR A 117 27.40 -48.48 31.01
C THR A 117 26.80 -47.96 32.30
N ARG A 118 25.74 -48.62 32.77
CA ARG A 118 25.11 -48.29 34.04
C ARG A 118 26.01 -48.80 35.19
N PRO A 119 26.02 -48.17 36.38
CA PRO A 119 26.91 -48.55 37.49
C PRO A 119 26.73 -50.00 38.00
N ASP A 120 25.62 -50.66 37.65
CA ASP A 120 25.31 -52.06 37.94
C ASP A 120 25.86 -53.04 36.89
N GLY A 121 26.61 -52.56 35.89
CA GLY A 121 27.22 -53.37 34.84
C GLY A 121 26.30 -53.70 33.66
N ALA A 122 25.04 -53.25 33.67
CA ALA A 122 24.14 -53.41 32.53
C ALA A 122 24.44 -52.35 31.44
N THR A 123 24.66 -52.80 30.20
CA THR A 123 24.85 -51.90 29.05
C THR A 123 23.48 -51.54 28.49
N THR A 124 23.12 -50.26 28.51
CA THR A 124 21.90 -49.76 27.86
C THR A 124 22.29 -48.71 26.84
N CYS A 125 22.09 -49.01 25.56
CA CYS A 125 22.16 -48.00 24.50
C CYS A 125 20.94 -47.08 24.64
N ALA A 126 21.14 -45.87 25.16
CA ALA A 126 20.12 -44.83 25.15
C ALA A 126 20.79 -43.47 24.90
N ILE A 127 20.29 -42.78 23.89
CA ILE A 127 20.83 -41.54 23.33
C ILE A 127 20.57 -40.38 24.30
N LYS A 128 21.64 -39.80 24.87
CA LYS A 128 21.63 -38.49 25.54
C LYS A 128 22.18 -37.37 24.63
N ALA A 129 21.81 -37.38 23.35
CA ALA A 129 22.26 -36.36 22.39
C ALA A 129 21.44 -35.05 22.47
N ALA A 130 20.21 -35.10 22.98
CA ALA A 130 19.29 -33.96 22.92
C ALA A 130 19.59 -32.86 23.98
N GLU A 131 19.93 -33.23 25.22
CA GLU A 131 20.22 -32.25 26.29
C GLU A 131 21.53 -31.49 26.04
N ALA A 132 22.59 -32.18 25.59
CA ALA A 132 23.88 -31.55 25.32
C ALA A 132 23.83 -30.58 24.11
N ALA A 133 22.99 -30.86 23.11
CA ALA A 133 22.75 -29.96 21.99
C ALA A 133 21.91 -28.75 22.39
N ALA A 134 20.95 -28.91 23.31
CA ALA A 134 20.12 -27.82 23.83
C ALA A 134 20.91 -26.81 24.66
N ASP A 135 21.80 -27.29 25.54
CA ASP A 135 22.71 -26.45 26.32
C ASP A 135 23.71 -25.69 25.42
N ALA A 136 24.22 -26.33 24.36
CA ALA A 136 25.11 -25.70 23.40
C ALA A 136 24.41 -24.63 22.52
N LEU A 137 23.09 -24.73 22.36
CA LEU A 137 22.27 -23.81 21.58
C LEU A 137 21.54 -22.75 22.43
N GLY A 138 21.65 -22.82 23.76
CA GLY A 138 21.00 -21.89 24.69
C GLY A 138 19.47 -21.97 24.67
N VAL A 139 18.90 -23.13 24.33
CA VAL A 139 17.45 -23.36 24.25
C VAL A 139 16.98 -24.10 25.51
N GLU A 140 16.11 -23.50 26.31
CA GLU A 140 15.44 -24.20 27.42
C GLU A 140 14.47 -25.24 26.85
N ILE A 141 14.82 -26.53 26.93
CA ILE A 141 13.86 -27.61 26.67
C ILE A 141 12.98 -27.76 27.91
N GLY A 142 11.81 -27.14 27.87
CA GLY A 142 10.73 -27.46 28.81
C GLY A 142 10.29 -28.91 28.58
N MET A 143 10.62 -29.79 29.53
CA MET A 143 10.18 -31.18 29.51
C MET A 143 8.67 -31.26 29.79
N SER A 144 7.86 -31.18 28.74
CA SER A 144 6.50 -31.69 28.77
C SER A 144 6.39 -32.83 27.76
N GLU A 145 6.39 -34.04 28.30
CA GLU A 145 5.81 -35.27 27.77
C GLU A 145 5.93 -35.51 26.23
N TRP A 146 6.84 -36.43 25.89
CA TRP A 146 6.98 -37.21 24.64
C TRP A 146 7.70 -36.58 23.44
N VAL A 147 8.94 -37.04 23.20
CA VAL A 147 9.37 -37.50 21.86
C VAL A 147 10.20 -38.77 22.03
N GLU A 148 9.63 -39.90 21.62
CA GLU A 148 10.34 -41.17 21.47
C GLU A 148 11.13 -41.11 20.15
N LEU A 149 12.45 -40.86 20.22
CA LEU A 149 13.33 -40.94 19.06
C LEU A 149 13.89 -42.37 18.95
N VAL A 150 13.19 -43.24 18.21
CA VAL A 150 13.69 -44.59 17.88
C VAL A 150 14.63 -44.50 16.68
N LEU A 151 15.95 -44.45 16.93
CA LEU A 151 16.98 -44.67 15.90
C LEU A 151 17.28 -46.17 15.79
N THR A 152 16.61 -46.88 14.88
CA THR A 152 16.96 -48.27 14.52
C THR A 152 17.93 -48.28 13.34
N GLY A 153 19.20 -47.96 13.61
CA GLY A 153 20.28 -48.17 12.64
C GLY A 153 20.91 -49.56 12.79
N LYS A 154 21.05 -50.30 11.68
CA LYS A 154 22.11 -51.31 11.52
C LYS A 154 23.11 -50.77 10.49
N PRO A 155 24.38 -50.50 10.83
CA PRO A 155 25.43 -50.24 9.84
C PRO A 155 26.09 -51.57 9.42
N PRO A 156 27.01 -51.65 8.43
CA PRO A 156 27.35 -50.76 7.29
C PRO A 156 27.66 -51.55 5.98
N ALA A 157 28.01 -50.85 4.89
CA ALA A 157 29.13 -51.26 4.02
C ALA A 157 29.69 -50.06 3.23
N ARG A 158 30.97 -49.74 3.44
CA ARG A 158 31.77 -48.85 2.58
C ARG A 158 31.71 -49.31 1.13
N SER A 159 31.53 -48.40 0.18
CA SER A 159 32.05 -48.55 -1.19
C SER A 159 32.18 -47.22 -1.93
N ALA A 160 33.43 -46.97 -2.34
CA ALA A 160 33.91 -46.17 -3.47
C ALA A 160 33.68 -44.65 -3.51
N LEU A 161 34.76 -43.91 -3.22
CA LEU A 161 35.11 -42.71 -3.98
C LEU A 161 35.09 -43.01 -5.48
N SER A 162 34.32 -42.23 -6.24
CA SER A 162 34.58 -41.92 -7.65
C SER A 162 33.80 -40.65 -7.99
N ARG A 163 34.43 -39.49 -7.86
CA ARG A 163 33.98 -38.28 -8.57
C ARG A 163 34.97 -38.08 -9.70
N THR A 164 34.60 -38.55 -10.89
CA THR A 164 35.28 -38.22 -12.13
C THR A 164 35.23 -36.71 -12.33
N THR A 165 36.40 -36.14 -12.53
CA THR A 165 36.63 -34.80 -13.02
C THR A 165 36.02 -34.64 -14.41
N GLY A 166 35.23 -33.59 -14.57
CA GLY A 166 34.85 -33.01 -15.86
C GLY A 166 34.77 -31.51 -15.65
N ALA A 167 35.94 -30.86 -15.68
CA ALA A 167 36.05 -29.43 -15.90
C ALA A 167 36.30 -29.21 -17.40
N GLN A 168 36.09 -27.95 -17.83
CA GLN A 168 36.30 -27.35 -19.15
C GLN A 168 35.08 -27.38 -20.06
N ASP A 169 34.72 -26.32 -20.77
CA ASP A 169 35.14 -24.92 -20.92
C ASP A 169 33.88 -24.27 -21.58
N GLY A 170 33.58 -22.99 -21.40
CA GLY A 170 34.13 -21.94 -22.26
C GLY A 170 33.54 -21.98 -23.68
N ASP A 171 32.84 -20.90 -24.01
CA ASP A 171 32.66 -20.29 -25.34
C ASP A 171 31.36 -20.48 -26.16
N LEU A 172 30.79 -19.29 -26.46
CA LEU A 172 29.81 -18.84 -27.48
C LEU A 172 28.31 -18.94 -27.18
#